data_AF-A7LKM0-F1
#
_entry.id   AF-A7LKM0-F1
#
_cell.length_a   1.000
_cell.length_b   1.000
_cell.length_c   1.000
_cell.angle_alpha   90.00
_cell.angle_beta   90.00
_cell.angle_gamma   90.00
#
_symmetry.space_group_name_H-M   'P 1'
#
loop_
_entity.id
_entity.type
_entity.pdbx_description
1 polymer ?
#
loop_
_entity_poly.entity_id
_entity_poly.type
_entity_poly.pdbx_seq_one_letter_code
_entity_poly.pdbx_strand_id
1 'polypeptide(L)'
;LGRLLKNRGLKITIQKFDPYINVDPGTMNPYQHGEVFVTDDGAETDLDLGHYERFIDINLNKYSNVTTGKIYSEVLQRERRGEYLGATVQVIPHITNMIKEKIMRAAKHSDSDVI
;
A
#
# COMPACT_ATOMS: atom_id res chain seq x y z
N LEU A 1 -13.94 1.01 -12.01
CA LEU A 1 -14.58 -0.24 -11.53
C LEU A 1 -15.11 -0.10 -10.10
N GLY A 2 -14.30 0.35 -9.14
CA GLY A 2 -14.71 0.48 -7.73
C GLY A 2 -16.08 1.14 -7.51
N ARG A 3 -16.34 2.31 -8.10
CA ARG A 3 -17.65 2.98 -8.00
C ARG A 3 -18.84 2.11 -8.44
N LEU A 4 -18.68 1.28 -9.47
CA LEU A 4 -19.74 0.37 -9.93
C LEU A 4 -20.00 -0.76 -8.94
N LEU A 5 -18.94 -1.28 -8.29
CA LEU A 5 -19.05 -2.32 -7.27
C LEU A 5 -19.71 -1.76 -6.00
N LYS A 6 -19.30 -0.56 -5.54
CA LYS A 6 -19.96 0.14 -4.43
C LYS A 6 -21.44 0.39 -4.72
N ASN A 7 -21.78 0.85 -5.93
CA ASN A 7 -23.17 1.06 -6.33
C ASN A 7 -24.01 -0.23 -6.39
N ARG A 8 -23.36 -1.40 -6.43
CA ARG A 8 -24.02 -2.71 -6.31
C ARG A 8 -24.14 -3.19 -4.85
N GLY A 9 -23.80 -2.34 -3.88
CA GLY A 9 -23.92 -2.63 -2.46
C GLY A 9 -22.74 -3.42 -1.87
N LEU A 10 -21.64 -3.59 -2.61
CA LEU A 10 -20.44 -4.26 -2.10
C LEU A 10 -19.59 -3.28 -1.30
N LYS A 11 -19.09 -3.74 -0.15
CA LYS A 11 -18.02 -3.07 0.59
C LYS A 11 -16.72 -3.25 -0.18
N ILE A 12 -16.07 -2.14 -0.51
CA ILE A 12 -14.82 -2.18 -1.28
C ILE A 12 -13.73 -1.39 -0.58
N THR A 13 -12.50 -1.84 -0.76
CA THR A 13 -11.29 -1.03 -0.51
C THR A 13 -10.41 -1.12 -1.75
N ILE A 14 -9.40 -0.27 -1.85
CA ILE A 14 -8.41 -0.31 -2.94
C ILE A 14 -7.01 -0.22 -2.35
N GLN A 15 -6.07 -0.89 -3.01
CA GLN A 15 -4.65 -0.72 -2.78
C GLN A 15 -3.91 -0.35 -4.08
N LYS A 16 -3.05 0.65 -3.98
CA LYS A 16 -2.04 0.98 -4.98
C LYS A 16 -0.71 0.33 -4.60
N PHE A 17 -0.14 -0.42 -5.53
CA PHE A 17 1.22 -0.95 -5.43
C PHE A 17 2.14 -0.17 -6.37
N ASP A 18 2.99 0.67 -5.78
CA ASP A 18 3.94 1.50 -6.49
C ASP A 18 5.33 0.83 -6.55
N PRO A 19 5.89 0.59 -7.74
CA PRO A 19 7.13 -0.16 -7.87
C PRO A 19 8.39 0.65 -7.51
N TYR A 20 8.27 1.95 -7.21
CA TYR A 20 9.41 2.80 -6.89
C TYR A 20 10.00 2.53 -5.49
N ILE A 21 11.26 2.90 -5.30
CA ILE A 21 12.05 2.59 -4.10
C ILE A 21 11.90 3.61 -2.97
N ASN A 22 11.29 4.76 -3.21
CA ASN A 22 10.92 5.68 -2.14
C ASN A 22 9.96 4.97 -1.16
N VAL A 23 10.16 5.17 0.14
CA VAL A 23 9.30 4.55 1.17
C VAL A 23 7.88 5.11 1.10
N ASP A 24 7.79 6.41 0.83
CA ASP A 24 6.61 7.21 0.58
C ASP A 24 6.99 8.33 -0.43
N PRO A 25 6.00 9.00 -1.06
CA PRO A 25 6.29 10.07 -2.01
C PRO A 25 6.59 11.43 -1.37
N GLY A 26 6.64 11.55 -0.03
CA GLY A 26 6.88 12.84 0.66
C GLY A 26 8.25 13.47 0.34
N THR A 27 9.18 12.69 -0.21
CA THR A 27 10.50 13.15 -0.68
C THR A 27 10.55 13.48 -2.18
N MET A 28 9.49 13.24 -2.93
CA MET A 28 9.45 13.46 -4.37
C MET A 28 9.16 14.93 -4.70
N ASN A 29 9.72 15.42 -5.81
CA ASN A 29 9.41 16.76 -6.31
C ASN A 29 7.99 16.77 -6.94
N PRO A 30 7.03 17.52 -6.39
CA PRO A 30 5.65 17.49 -6.88
C PRO A 30 5.50 18.07 -8.29
N TYR A 31 6.40 18.94 -8.72
CA TYR A 31 6.37 19.49 -10.09
C TYR A 31 6.73 18.45 -11.15
N GLN A 32 7.41 17.37 -10.78
CA GLN A 32 7.83 16.30 -11.69
C GLN A 32 6.96 15.05 -11.56
N HIS A 33 6.44 14.78 -10.37
CA HIS A 33 5.76 13.52 -10.04
C HIS A 33 4.29 13.67 -9.68
N GLY A 34 3.76 14.90 -9.62
CA GLY A 34 2.38 15.19 -9.25
C GLY A 34 2.22 15.45 -7.75
N GLU A 35 0.98 15.68 -7.32
CA GLU A 35 0.67 15.94 -5.91
C GLU A 35 1.00 14.74 -5.01
N VAL A 36 1.34 15.04 -3.75
CA VAL A 36 1.35 14.04 -2.68
C VAL A 36 -0.02 14.07 -2.01
N PHE A 37 -0.72 12.94 -2.00
CA PHE A 37 -2.02 12.82 -1.36
C PHE A 37 -1.87 12.43 0.10
N VAL A 38 -2.63 13.08 0.99
CA VAL A 38 -2.60 12.82 2.43
C VAL A 38 -3.91 12.20 2.88
N THR A 39 -3.87 11.01 3.45
CA THR A 39 -5.04 10.31 4.01
C THR A 39 -5.39 10.84 5.41
N ASP A 40 -6.60 10.55 5.90
CA ASP A 40 -7.06 10.95 7.25
C ASP A 40 -6.15 10.45 8.39
N ASP A 41 -5.48 9.32 8.20
CA ASP A 41 -4.51 8.76 9.17
C ASP A 41 -3.10 9.37 9.04
N GLY A 42 -2.96 10.44 8.25
CA GLY A 42 -1.75 11.24 8.11
C GLY A 42 -0.67 10.63 7.22
N ALA A 43 -1.00 9.64 6.39
CA ALA A 43 -0.02 9.04 5.49
C ALA A 43 0.13 9.87 4.21
N GLU A 44 1.36 10.21 3.87
CA GLU A 44 1.74 10.75 2.57
C GLU A 44 1.79 9.61 1.55
N THR A 45 1.05 9.77 0.45
CA THR A 45 0.78 8.71 -0.52
C THR A 45 0.72 9.24 -1.95
N ASP A 46 0.72 8.32 -2.90
CA ASP A 46 0.59 8.63 -4.32
C ASP A 46 -0.79 9.24 -4.64
N LEU A 47 -0.84 10.15 -5.63
CA LEU A 47 -2.05 10.87 -6.04
C LEU A 47 -3.22 9.96 -6.43
N ASP A 48 -2.95 8.71 -6.81
CA ASP A 48 -3.99 7.74 -7.14
C ASP A 48 -4.98 7.49 -5.99
N LEU A 49 -4.53 7.62 -4.73
CA LEU A 49 -5.43 7.48 -3.59
C LEU A 49 -6.50 8.58 -3.59
N GLY A 50 -6.15 9.81 -3.95
CA GLY A 50 -7.13 10.89 -4.13
C GLY A 50 -8.15 10.57 -5.23
N HIS A 51 -7.73 9.92 -6.33
CA HIS A 51 -8.68 9.44 -7.33
C HIS A 51 -9.61 8.38 -6.76
N TYR A 52 -9.09 7.41 -6.01
CA TYR A 52 -9.92 6.36 -5.42
C TYR A 52 -10.93 6.92 -4.43
N GLU A 53 -10.52 7.80 -3.52
CA GLU A 53 -11.44 8.44 -2.57
C GLU A 53 -12.52 9.24 -3.29
N ARG A 54 -12.17 10.05 -4.30
CA ARG A 54 -13.15 10.85 -5.07
C ARG A 54 -14.15 9.99 -5.84
N PHE A 55 -13.71 8.89 -6.45
CA PHE A 55 -14.60 8.04 -7.25
C PHE A 55 -15.43 7.09 -6.41
N ILE A 56 -14.85 6.53 -5.36
CA ILE A 56 -15.47 5.49 -4.54
C ILE A 56 -16.18 6.10 -3.35
N ASP A 57 -15.79 7.29 -2.90
CA ASP A 57 -16.40 8.00 -1.78
C ASP A 57 -16.23 7.19 -0.46
N ILE A 58 -14.99 6.82 -0.18
CA ILE A 58 -14.54 6.19 1.08
C ILE A 58 -13.20 6.79 1.48
N ASN A 59 -12.92 6.85 2.77
CA ASN A 59 -11.62 7.28 3.27
C ASN A 59 -10.66 6.09 3.26
N LEU A 60 -9.56 6.23 2.54
CA LEU A 60 -8.48 5.27 2.50
C LEU A 60 -7.48 5.55 3.62
N ASN A 61 -6.51 4.65 3.80
CA ASN A 61 -5.54 4.74 4.89
C ASN A 61 -4.15 4.35 4.41
N LYS A 62 -3.16 4.39 5.32
CA LYS A 62 -1.77 4.01 5.06
C LYS A 62 -1.54 2.59 4.53
N TYR A 63 -2.55 1.72 4.54
CA TYR A 63 -2.49 0.37 3.97
C TYR A 63 -2.98 0.30 2.52
N SER A 64 -3.56 1.39 2.01
CA SER A 64 -4.01 1.55 0.63
C SER A 64 -2.90 1.99 -0.33
N ASN A 65 -1.71 2.34 0.17
CA ASN A 65 -0.52 2.57 -0.65
C ASN A 65 0.66 1.73 -0.15
N VAL A 66 1.26 0.97 -1.07
CA VAL A 66 2.38 0.06 -0.80
C VAL A 66 3.47 0.30 -1.84
N THR A 67 4.69 0.58 -1.39
CA THR A 67 5.84 0.87 -2.26
C THR A 67 6.89 -0.23 -2.17
N THR A 68 7.71 -0.40 -3.21
CA THR A 68 8.89 -1.28 -3.16
C THR A 68 9.80 -0.87 -2.02
N GLY A 69 10.04 0.44 -1.83
CA GLY A 69 10.86 0.97 -0.75
C GLY A 69 10.44 0.48 0.63
N LYS A 70 9.13 0.55 0.91
CA LYS A 70 8.54 0.12 2.18
C LYS A 70 8.65 -1.40 2.38
N ILE A 71 8.41 -2.18 1.33
CA ILE A 71 8.54 -3.65 1.37
C ILE A 71 9.98 -4.05 1.69
N TYR A 72 10.95 -3.51 0.96
CA TYR A 72 12.36 -3.85 1.15
C TYR A 72 12.87 -3.38 2.51
N SER A 73 12.53 -2.15 2.92
CA SER A 73 12.90 -1.63 4.24
C SER A 73 12.39 -2.53 5.37
N GLU A 74 11.14 -2.99 5.31
CA GLU A 74 10.58 -3.87 6.34
C GLU A 74 11.24 -5.26 6.36
N VAL A 75 11.46 -5.87 5.19
CA VAL A 75 12.16 -7.17 5.10
C VAL A 75 13.58 -7.06 5.65
N LEU A 76 14.32 -6.01 5.28
CA LEU A 76 15.68 -5.79 5.80
C LEU A 76 15.68 -5.56 7.31
N GLN A 77 14.70 -4.83 7.85
CA GLN A 77 14.57 -4.64 9.29
C GLN A 77 14.28 -5.95 10.03
N ARG A 78 13.39 -6.80 9.50
CA ARG A 78 13.12 -8.15 10.06
C ARG A 78 14.38 -9.02 10.04
N GLU A 79 15.15 -8.95 8.95
CA GLU A 79 16.43 -9.65 8.82
C GLU A 79 17.44 -9.19 9.86
N ARG A 80 17.63 -7.88 10.04
CA ARG A 80 18.54 -7.33 11.06
C ARG A 80 18.14 -7.68 12.49
N ARG A 81 16.86 -7.96 12.76
CA ARG A 81 16.36 -8.46 14.05
C ARG A 81 16.49 -9.97 14.21
N GLY A 82 16.99 -10.69 13.20
CA GLY A 82 17.16 -12.14 13.24
C GLY A 82 15.86 -12.93 13.00
N GLU A 83 14.79 -12.30 12.51
CA GLU A 83 13.47 -12.95 12.34
C GLU A 83 13.46 -14.05 11.27
N TYR A 84 14.45 -14.07 10.37
CA TYR A 84 14.63 -15.13 9.38
C TYR A 84 15.55 -16.27 9.84
N LEU A 85 15.94 -16.30 11.12
CA LEU A 85 16.59 -17.44 11.78
C LEU A 85 17.86 -17.96 11.06
N GLY A 86 18.67 -17.03 10.53
CA GLY A 86 19.91 -17.36 9.83
C GLY A 86 19.76 -17.81 8.37
N ALA A 87 18.54 -17.82 7.82
CA ALA A 87 18.30 -18.11 6.41
C ALA A 87 18.81 -17.00 5.50
N THR A 88 19.18 -17.35 4.27
CA THR A 88 19.45 -16.36 3.21
C THR A 88 18.14 -15.68 2.81
N VAL A 89 18.06 -14.36 3.01
CA VAL A 89 16.91 -13.56 2.59
C VAL A 89 17.00 -13.26 1.09
N GLN A 90 15.89 -13.45 0.40
CA GLN A 90 15.80 -13.47 -1.07
C GLN A 90 14.50 -12.84 -1.56
N VAL A 91 14.46 -12.40 -2.82
CA VAL A 91 13.23 -11.87 -3.44
C VAL A 91 12.08 -12.89 -3.38
N ILE A 92 12.36 -14.14 -3.78
CA ILE A 92 11.45 -15.26 -3.58
C ILE A 92 12.08 -16.17 -2.50
N PRO A 93 11.36 -16.51 -1.42
CA PRO A 93 9.98 -16.13 -1.13
C PRO A 93 9.82 -14.84 -0.29
N HIS A 94 10.88 -14.27 0.27
CA HIS A 94 10.75 -13.29 1.37
C HIS A 94 10.09 -11.96 0.95
N ILE A 95 10.55 -11.34 -0.14
CA ILE A 95 9.94 -10.10 -0.66
C ILE A 95 8.52 -10.39 -1.18
N THR A 96 8.34 -11.47 -1.95
CA THR A 96 7.01 -11.85 -2.47
C THR A 96 6.02 -12.23 -1.37
N ASN A 97 6.47 -12.84 -0.28
CA ASN A 97 5.65 -13.09 0.91
C ASN A 97 5.27 -11.78 1.61
N MET A 98 6.21 -10.83 1.74
CA MET A 98 5.90 -9.52 2.29
C MET A 98 4.83 -8.80 1.45
N ILE A 99 4.93 -8.84 0.11
CA ILE A 99 3.90 -8.29 -0.79
C ILE A 99 2.53 -8.94 -0.50
N LYS A 100 2.47 -10.28 -0.44
CA LYS A 100 1.24 -11.00 -0.10
C LYS A 100 0.71 -10.61 1.28
N GLU A 101 1.57 -10.45 2.29
CA GLU A 101 1.19 -9.96 3.62
C GLU A 101 0.55 -8.57 3.54
N LYS A 102 1.07 -7.65 2.71
CA LYS A 102 0.49 -6.31 2.51
C LYS A 102 -0.89 -6.34 1.86
N ILE A 103 -1.10 -7.23 0.89
CA ILE A 103 -2.41 -7.46 0.26
C ILE A 103 -3.43 -7.93 1.32
N MET A 104 -3.07 -8.99 2.05
CA MET A 104 -3.96 -9.58 3.06
C MET A 104 -4.21 -8.65 4.26
N ARG A 105 -3.28 -7.73 4.57
CA ARG A 105 -3.44 -6.79 5.68
C ARG A 105 -4.56 -5.78 5.42
N ALA A 106 -4.68 -5.24 4.20
CA ALA A 106 -5.81 -4.35 3.89
C ALA A 106 -7.13 -5.09 4.01
N ALA A 107 -7.20 -6.32 3.50
CA ALA A 107 -8.39 -7.18 3.63
C ALA A 107 -8.90 -7.28 5.07
N LYS A 108 -7.97 -7.52 6.00
CA LYS A 108 -8.30 -7.68 7.43
C LYS A 108 -8.73 -6.38 8.10
N HIS A 109 -8.30 -5.22 7.62
CA HIS A 109 -8.61 -3.93 8.24
C HIS A 109 -9.86 -3.27 7.67
N SER A 110 -10.23 -3.57 6.42
CA SER A 110 -11.30 -2.86 5.73
C SER A 110 -12.65 -3.59 5.71
N ASP A 111 -12.73 -4.83 6.22
CA ASP A 111 -13.94 -5.68 6.20
C ASP A 111 -14.65 -5.65 4.83
N SER A 112 -13.85 -5.68 3.75
CA SER A 112 -14.32 -5.46 2.39
C SER A 112 -14.65 -6.77 1.67
N ASP A 113 -15.72 -6.77 0.89
CA ASP A 113 -16.10 -7.87 0.00
C ASP A 113 -15.14 -7.99 -1.18
N VAL A 114 -14.59 -6.85 -1.64
CA VAL A 114 -13.64 -6.77 -2.76
C VAL A 114 -12.50 -5.80 -2.43
N ILE A 115 -11.29 -6.15 -2.87
CA ILE A 115 -10.04 -5.38 -2.76
C ILE A 115 -9.48 -5.18 -4.17
#